data_AF-A0AAU6CBL3-F1
#
_entry.id   AF-A0AAU6CBL3-F1
#
_cell.length_a   1.000
_cell.length_b   1.000
_cell.length_c   1.000
_cell.angle_alpha   90.00
_cell.angle_beta   90.00
_cell.angle_gamma   90.00
#
_symmetry.space_group_name_H-M   'P 1'
#
loop_
_entity.id
_entity.type
_entity.pdbx_description
1 polymer ?
#
loop_
_entity_poly.entity_id
_entity_poly.type
_entity_poly.pdbx_seq_one_letter_code
_entity_poly.pdbx_strand_id
1 'polypeptide(L)'
;MISSSSDLAERFTTFEREAFRLEILADYNVPSSADNLRAFLAGESKPEGYNAGWVETVRAAIDNGKRMYRVHIVSRPLTEYLRYELGWGYVTNMTGGEEFFILDVTDRENPLGGVPDFWMFDETTPVVMRYDGTGAFVGPEFLPVERAAEFIAYRDAAMAHPHRAWRLGGSQGRVHSFRTGRRYRSHGVAPDPPPRLP
;
A
#
# COMPACT_ATOMS: atom_id res chain seq x y z
N MET A 1 17.63 22.12 -1.26
CA MET A 1 16.55 21.41 -1.99
C MET A 1 16.59 19.97 -1.52
N ILE A 2 15.62 19.58 -0.71
CA ILE A 2 15.56 18.22 -0.17
C ILE A 2 14.91 17.34 -1.24
N SER A 3 15.56 16.23 -1.57
CA SER A 3 15.15 15.31 -2.63
C SER A 3 13.94 14.51 -2.15
N SER A 4 12.75 14.79 -2.67
CA SER A 4 11.50 14.18 -2.22
C SER A 4 11.51 12.63 -2.19
N SER A 5 12.35 12.00 -3.01
CA SER A 5 12.58 10.55 -3.01
C SER A 5 13.34 10.03 -1.77
N SER A 6 14.33 10.78 -1.25
CA SER A 6 15.04 10.39 -0.03
C SER A 6 14.14 10.50 1.20
N ASP A 7 13.28 11.52 1.21
CA ASP A 7 12.34 11.75 2.31
C ASP A 7 11.30 10.62 2.39
N LEU A 8 10.85 10.12 1.24
CA LEU A 8 9.95 8.96 1.21
C LEU A 8 10.65 7.69 1.69
N ALA A 9 11.90 7.46 1.28
CA ALA A 9 12.68 6.31 1.76
C ALA A 9 12.88 6.34 3.28
N GLU A 10 13.13 7.52 3.85
CA GLU A 10 13.23 7.72 5.29
C GLU A 10 11.93 7.39 6.03
N ARG A 11 10.76 7.63 5.44
CA ARG A 11 9.47 7.27 6.08
C ARG A 11 9.32 5.77 6.29
N PHE A 12 9.85 4.93 5.40
CA PHE A 12 9.81 3.48 5.57
C PHE A 12 10.70 2.96 6.70
N THR A 13 11.67 3.74 7.17
CA THR A 13 12.50 3.35 8.32
C THR A 13 11.99 3.98 9.63
N THR A 14 11.36 5.15 9.55
CA THR A 14 10.99 5.97 10.72
C THR A 14 9.55 5.80 11.21
N PHE A 15 8.63 5.28 10.39
CA PHE A 15 7.24 5.05 10.85
C PHE A 15 7.18 4.07 12.04
N GLU A 16 6.20 4.21 12.93
CA GLU A 16 6.18 3.52 14.22
C GLU A 16 5.11 2.42 14.33
N ARG A 17 3.97 2.60 13.67
CA ARG A 17 2.78 1.74 13.80
C ARG A 17 2.43 1.09 12.49
N GLU A 18 2.17 1.89 11.46
CA GLU A 18 1.70 1.38 10.19
C GLU A 18 2.02 2.25 8.98
N ALA A 19 2.19 1.58 7.84
CA ALA A 19 2.24 2.19 6.52
C ALA A 19 1.15 1.55 5.64
N PHE A 20 0.21 2.38 5.19
CA PHE A 20 -0.86 2.01 4.27
C PHE A 20 -0.57 2.54 2.87
N ARG A 21 -0.78 1.72 1.83
CA ARG A 21 -0.72 2.12 0.42
C ARG A 21 -2.09 1.98 -0.24
N LEU A 22 -2.54 3.04 -0.92
CA LEU A 22 -3.59 2.96 -1.93
C LEU A 22 -2.98 3.03 -3.34
N GLU A 23 -3.35 2.09 -4.19
CA GLU A 23 -3.02 2.05 -5.62
C GLU A 23 -4.29 2.10 -6.46
N ILE A 24 -4.32 2.98 -7.46
CA ILE A 24 -5.48 3.16 -8.36
C ILE A 24 -5.15 3.03 -9.85
N LEU A 25 -3.87 2.98 -10.25
CA LEU A 25 -3.50 2.89 -11.66
C LEU A 25 -3.49 1.44 -12.15
N ALA A 26 -4.02 1.23 -13.35
CA ALA A 26 -3.96 -0.07 -14.01
C ALA A 26 -2.61 -0.36 -14.69
N ASP A 27 -1.74 0.64 -14.80
CA ASP A 27 -0.40 0.52 -15.38
C ASP A 27 0.51 1.57 -14.75
N TYR A 28 1.61 1.11 -14.15
CA TYR A 28 2.69 1.98 -13.71
C TYR A 28 3.87 1.80 -14.66
N ASN A 29 4.18 2.85 -15.41
CA ASN A 29 5.31 2.86 -16.34
C ASN A 29 6.62 3.03 -15.57
N VAL A 30 7.09 1.92 -15.01
CA VAL A 30 8.36 1.82 -14.32
C VAL A 30 9.38 1.21 -15.30
N PRO A 31 10.45 1.92 -15.67
CA PRO A 31 11.41 1.43 -16.67
C PRO A 31 11.99 0.03 -16.34
N SER A 32 12.27 -0.24 -15.06
CA SER A 32 12.76 -1.55 -14.60
C SER A 32 11.72 -2.68 -14.67
N SER A 33 10.44 -2.34 -14.86
CA SER A 33 9.37 -3.32 -15.01
C SER A 33 9.22 -3.79 -16.45
N ALA A 34 9.71 -3.08 -17.47
CA ALA A 34 9.48 -3.47 -18.87
C ALA A 34 10.06 -4.85 -19.22
N ASP A 35 11.28 -5.14 -18.80
CA ASP A 35 11.92 -6.44 -19.06
C ASP A 35 11.29 -7.56 -18.23
N ASN A 36 10.97 -7.28 -16.97
CA ASN A 36 10.29 -8.21 -16.08
C ASN A 36 8.87 -8.54 -16.55
N LEU A 37 8.13 -7.53 -17.05
CA LEU A 37 6.81 -7.70 -17.63
C LEU A 37 6.88 -8.58 -18.87
N ARG A 38 7.85 -8.35 -19.76
CA ARG A 38 8.06 -9.18 -20.95
C ARG A 38 8.34 -10.64 -20.57
N ALA A 39 9.24 -10.87 -19.62
CA ALA A 39 9.57 -12.21 -19.13
C ALA A 39 8.34 -12.89 -18.50
N PHE A 40 7.57 -12.16 -17.68
CA PHE A 40 6.33 -12.64 -17.09
C PHE A 40 5.31 -13.08 -18.16
N LEU A 41 5.10 -12.25 -19.18
CA LEU A 41 4.16 -12.54 -20.27
C LEU A 41 4.62 -13.70 -21.16
N ALA A 42 5.94 -13.90 -21.28
CA ALA A 42 6.53 -15.07 -21.94
C ALA A 42 6.43 -16.36 -21.12
N GLY A 43 5.95 -16.29 -19.86
CA GLY A 43 5.87 -17.43 -18.95
C GLY A 43 7.23 -17.87 -18.40
N GLU A 44 8.23 -16.98 -18.44
CA GLU A 44 9.54 -17.22 -17.86
C GLU A 44 9.49 -17.19 -16.33
N SER A 45 10.55 -17.69 -15.70
CA SER A 45 10.69 -17.64 -14.24
C SER A 45 11.04 -16.23 -13.77
N LYS A 46 10.48 -15.86 -12.61
CA LYS A 46 10.85 -14.63 -11.92
C LYS A 46 12.37 -14.61 -11.62
N PRO A 47 13.08 -13.51 -11.92
CA PRO A 47 14.51 -13.40 -11.64
C PRO A 47 14.84 -13.58 -10.15
N GLU A 48 16.03 -14.13 -9.88
CA GLU A 48 16.57 -14.17 -8.53
C GLU A 48 16.76 -12.74 -8.00
N GLY A 49 16.45 -12.52 -6.71
CA GLY A 49 16.57 -11.20 -6.09
C GLY A 49 15.51 -10.18 -6.51
N TYR A 50 14.51 -10.56 -7.30
CA TYR A 50 13.38 -9.68 -7.64
C TYR A 50 12.76 -9.07 -6.36
N ASN A 51 12.68 -7.74 -6.31
CA ASN A 51 12.19 -6.96 -5.17
C ASN A 51 12.88 -7.21 -3.81
N ALA A 52 14.08 -7.81 -3.77
CA ALA A 52 14.73 -8.19 -2.50
C ALA A 52 14.87 -7.02 -1.52
N GLY A 53 15.28 -5.83 -1.98
CA GLY A 53 15.43 -4.66 -1.10
C GLY A 53 14.10 -4.15 -0.53
N TRP A 54 13.00 -4.24 -1.28
CA TRP A 54 11.67 -3.92 -0.75
C TRP A 54 11.20 -4.98 0.24
N VAL A 55 11.39 -6.27 -0.08
CA VAL A 55 11.07 -7.37 0.83
C VAL A 55 11.81 -7.24 2.16
N GLU A 56 13.08 -6.84 2.13
CA GLU A 56 13.87 -6.57 3.33
C GLU A 56 13.32 -5.38 4.13
N THR A 57 12.95 -4.29 3.46
CA THR A 57 12.31 -3.12 4.09
C THR A 57 11.03 -3.53 4.81
N VAL A 58 10.15 -4.27 4.13
CA VAL A 58 8.90 -4.79 4.71
C VAL A 58 9.20 -5.71 5.89
N ARG A 59 10.09 -6.69 5.71
CA ARG A 59 10.44 -7.66 6.77
C ARG A 59 10.96 -6.96 8.01
N ALA A 60 11.86 -5.99 7.86
CA ALA A 60 12.37 -5.20 8.97
C ALA A 60 11.24 -4.47 9.73
N ALA A 61 10.27 -3.88 9.02
CA ALA A 61 9.12 -3.26 9.66
C ALA A 61 8.25 -4.28 10.44
N ILE A 62 7.94 -5.43 9.83
CA ILE A 62 7.11 -6.47 10.44
C ILE A 62 7.80 -7.08 11.67
N ASP A 63 9.11 -7.33 11.60
CA ASP A 63 9.91 -7.87 12.73
C ASP A 63 9.94 -6.89 13.92
N ASN A 64 9.76 -5.58 13.66
CA ASN A 64 9.61 -4.55 14.68
C ASN A 64 8.16 -4.35 15.16
N GLY A 65 7.24 -5.27 14.81
CA GLY A 65 5.84 -5.23 15.23
C GLY A 65 4.99 -4.17 14.52
N LYS A 66 5.49 -3.58 13.43
CA LYS A 66 4.77 -2.61 12.61
C LYS A 66 3.93 -3.33 11.56
N ARG A 67 3.01 -2.60 10.92
CA ARG A 67 2.15 -3.15 9.86
C ARG A 67 2.38 -2.45 8.52
N MET A 68 2.54 -3.21 7.45
CA MET A 68 2.56 -2.68 6.07
C MET A 68 1.48 -3.35 5.26
N TYR A 69 0.61 -2.56 4.63
CA TYR A 69 -0.53 -3.09 3.91
C TYR A 69 -0.97 -2.20 2.76
N ARG A 70 -1.57 -2.83 1.76
CA ARG A 70 -1.91 -2.20 0.50
C ARG A 70 -3.32 -2.56 0.05
N VAL A 71 -4.08 -1.56 -0.37
CA VAL A 71 -5.28 -1.74 -1.16
C VAL A 71 -5.00 -1.32 -2.61
N HIS A 72 -5.32 -2.20 -3.56
CA HIS A 72 -5.32 -1.86 -4.98
C HIS A 72 -6.75 -1.92 -5.51
N ILE A 73 -7.22 -0.80 -6.06
CA ILE A 73 -8.48 -0.72 -6.78
C ILE A 73 -8.30 -1.21 -8.21
N VAL A 74 -8.98 -2.29 -8.57
CA VAL A 74 -8.85 -2.90 -9.90
C VAL A 74 -10.20 -3.02 -10.59
N SER A 75 -10.18 -2.92 -11.91
CA SER A 75 -11.32 -3.25 -12.78
C SER A 75 -10.89 -4.32 -13.78
N ARG A 76 -11.82 -5.23 -14.13
CA ARG A 76 -11.56 -6.32 -15.07
C ARG A 76 -12.04 -5.95 -16.48
N PRO A 77 -11.41 -6.50 -17.53
CA PRO A 77 -10.27 -7.42 -17.50
C PRO A 77 -8.98 -6.74 -16.98
N LEU A 78 -8.15 -7.49 -16.25
CA LEU A 78 -6.88 -6.94 -15.77
C LEU A 78 -5.94 -6.68 -16.94
N THR A 79 -5.23 -5.56 -16.87
CA THR A 79 -4.13 -5.24 -17.78
C THR A 79 -3.00 -6.27 -17.65
N GLU A 80 -2.11 -6.28 -18.64
CA GLU A 80 -0.90 -7.09 -18.58
C GLU A 80 -0.03 -6.73 -17.38
N TYR A 81 0.09 -5.42 -17.13
CA TYR A 81 0.80 -4.89 -15.98
C TYR A 81 0.20 -5.40 -14.66
N LEU A 82 -1.12 -5.29 -14.45
CA LEU A 82 -1.75 -5.76 -13.22
C LEU A 82 -1.58 -7.27 -13.04
N ARG A 83 -1.65 -8.08 -14.11
CA ARG A 83 -1.37 -9.52 -14.01
C ARG A 83 0.06 -9.77 -13.51
N TYR A 84 1.03 -9.03 -14.05
CA TYR A 84 2.43 -9.08 -13.65
C TYR A 84 2.64 -8.60 -12.21
N GLU A 85 2.10 -7.46 -11.84
CA GLU A 85 2.25 -6.86 -10.51
C GLU A 85 1.65 -7.75 -9.43
N LEU A 86 0.43 -8.23 -9.65
CA LEU A 86 -0.21 -9.15 -8.70
C LEU A 86 0.50 -10.51 -8.66
N GLY A 87 1.11 -10.95 -9.76
CA GLY A 87 1.71 -12.28 -9.89
C GLY A 87 3.14 -12.39 -9.39
N TRP A 88 3.96 -11.39 -9.67
CA TRP A 88 5.34 -11.34 -9.24
C TRP A 88 5.53 -10.35 -8.10
N GLY A 89 5.08 -9.10 -8.25
CA GLY A 89 5.21 -8.06 -7.24
C GLY A 89 4.62 -8.48 -5.90
N TYR A 90 3.31 -8.64 -5.85
CA TYR A 90 2.58 -8.84 -4.60
C TYR A 90 2.94 -10.19 -3.96
N VAL A 91 2.98 -11.27 -4.75
CA VAL A 91 3.40 -12.60 -4.24
C VAL A 91 4.79 -12.55 -3.61
N THR A 92 5.72 -11.77 -4.17
CA THR A 92 7.07 -11.63 -3.60
C THR A 92 7.04 -10.80 -2.32
N ASN A 93 6.38 -9.65 -2.35
CA ASN A 93 6.30 -8.75 -1.20
C ASN A 93 5.60 -9.37 0.01
N MET A 94 4.61 -10.24 -0.22
CA MET A 94 3.96 -11.03 0.84
C MET A 94 4.95 -11.90 1.62
N THR A 95 6.09 -12.31 1.03
CA THR A 95 7.14 -13.07 1.74
C THR A 95 7.92 -12.22 2.75
N GLY A 96 7.80 -10.89 2.69
CA GLY A 96 8.27 -9.96 3.73
C GLY A 96 7.21 -9.69 4.80
N GLY A 97 5.94 -10.06 4.56
CA GLY A 97 4.81 -9.84 5.46
C GLY A 97 3.90 -8.66 5.08
N GLU A 98 4.06 -8.05 3.89
CA GLU A 98 3.12 -7.03 3.39
C GLU A 98 1.75 -7.66 3.12
N GLU A 99 0.69 -7.02 3.65
CA GLU A 99 -0.69 -7.48 3.43
C GLU A 99 -1.29 -6.81 2.18
N PHE A 100 -2.01 -7.56 1.35
CA PHE A 100 -2.63 -7.04 0.13
C PHE A 100 -4.13 -7.28 0.11
N PHE A 101 -4.85 -6.25 -0.33
CA PHE A 101 -6.30 -6.20 -0.43
C PHE A 101 -6.69 -5.71 -1.82
N ILE A 102 -7.51 -6.49 -2.54
CA ILE A 102 -7.95 -6.15 -3.89
C ILE A 102 -9.39 -5.66 -3.85
N LEU A 103 -9.56 -4.37 -4.09
CA LEU A 103 -10.86 -3.73 -4.24
C LEU A 103 -11.30 -3.84 -5.70
N ASP A 104 -12.04 -4.89 -6.02
CA ASP A 104 -12.59 -5.11 -7.36
C ASP A 104 -13.82 -4.21 -7.59
N VAL A 105 -13.76 -3.35 -8.61
CA VAL A 105 -14.82 -2.41 -9.00
C VAL A 105 -15.40 -2.72 -10.38
N THR A 106 -15.16 -3.90 -10.94
CA THR A 106 -15.56 -4.27 -12.31
C THR A 106 -17.03 -3.95 -12.65
N ASP A 107 -17.95 -4.27 -11.74
CA ASP A 107 -19.40 -4.17 -11.97
C ASP A 107 -20.06 -3.09 -11.09
N ARG A 108 -19.29 -2.10 -10.62
CA ARG A 108 -19.79 -1.05 -9.72
C ARG A 108 -19.00 0.24 -9.85
N GLU A 109 -19.58 1.32 -9.37
CA GLU A 109 -18.86 2.58 -9.22
C GLU A 109 -17.68 2.43 -8.25
N ASN A 110 -16.56 3.11 -8.57
CA ASN A 110 -15.41 3.17 -7.68
C ASN A 110 -15.75 4.06 -6.48
N PRO A 111 -15.83 3.52 -5.25
CA PRO A 111 -16.18 4.30 -4.06
C PRO A 111 -15.11 5.34 -3.68
N LEU A 112 -13.91 5.24 -4.26
CA LEU A 112 -12.78 6.14 -4.05
C LEU A 112 -12.44 6.90 -5.35
N GLY A 113 -13.45 7.15 -6.20
CA GLY A 113 -13.28 7.97 -7.40
C GLY A 113 -12.69 9.34 -7.07
N GLY A 114 -11.60 9.70 -7.74
CA GLY A 114 -10.89 10.97 -7.53
C GLY A 114 -9.87 10.98 -6.39
N VAL A 115 -9.77 9.92 -5.60
CA VAL A 115 -8.71 9.76 -4.60
C VAL A 115 -7.40 9.42 -5.31
N PRO A 116 -6.27 10.11 -5.03
CA PRO A 116 -4.99 9.83 -5.68
C PRO A 116 -4.36 8.54 -5.12
N ASP A 117 -3.32 8.03 -5.79
CA ASP A 117 -2.37 7.09 -5.17
C ASP A 117 -1.68 7.75 -3.98
N PHE A 118 -1.61 7.07 -2.83
CA PHE A 118 -0.90 7.61 -1.67
C PHE A 118 -0.37 6.55 -0.72
N TRP A 119 0.69 6.92 -0.01
CA TRP A 119 1.07 6.29 1.24
C TRP A 119 0.51 7.08 2.43
N MET A 120 0.12 6.37 3.48
CA MET A 120 -0.23 6.95 4.77
C MET A 120 0.61 6.30 5.86
N PHE A 121 1.43 7.10 6.54
CA PHE A 121 2.23 6.64 7.67
C PHE A 121 1.61 7.12 8.98
N ASP A 122 1.41 6.18 9.90
CA ASP A 122 1.02 6.38 11.29
C ASP A 122 -0.17 7.30 11.52
N GLU A 123 -1.13 7.34 10.59
CA GLU A 123 -2.31 8.22 10.70
C GLU A 123 -1.95 9.71 10.80
N THR A 124 -0.73 10.11 10.42
CA THR A 124 -0.26 11.50 10.51
C THR A 124 0.34 12.04 9.21
N THR A 125 0.96 11.19 8.40
CA THR A 125 1.73 11.66 7.23
C THR A 125 1.19 11.05 5.94
N PRO A 126 0.28 11.77 5.25
CA PRO A 126 -0.12 11.40 3.90
C PRO A 126 0.93 11.85 2.88
N VAL A 127 1.26 10.95 1.96
CA VAL A 127 2.20 11.21 0.86
C VAL A 127 1.56 10.79 -0.45
N VAL A 128 1.18 11.75 -1.27
CA VAL A 128 0.58 11.50 -2.58
C VAL A 128 1.67 11.11 -3.57
N MET A 129 1.44 10.02 -4.31
CA MET A 129 2.36 9.55 -5.33
C MET A 129 1.92 10.14 -6.67
N ARG A 130 2.71 11.06 -7.23
CA ARG A 130 2.39 11.72 -8.50
C ARG A 130 2.92 10.88 -9.66
N TYR A 131 2.04 10.64 -10.62
CA TYR A 131 2.34 9.99 -11.89
C TYR A 131 1.92 10.91 -13.04
N ASP A 132 2.61 10.82 -14.17
CA ASP A 132 2.20 11.51 -15.39
C ASP A 132 1.11 10.74 -16.15
N GLY A 133 0.64 11.29 -17.27
CA GLY A 133 -0.41 10.66 -18.09
C GLY A 133 -0.02 9.32 -18.73
N THR A 134 1.26 8.92 -18.64
CA THR A 134 1.77 7.61 -19.09
C THR A 134 1.93 6.63 -17.94
N GLY A 135 1.64 7.03 -16.70
CA GLY A 135 1.87 6.23 -15.51
C GLY A 135 3.32 6.25 -15.01
N ALA A 136 4.18 7.13 -15.53
CA ALA A 136 5.55 7.25 -15.06
C ALA A 136 5.59 8.04 -13.76
N PHE A 137 6.39 7.57 -12.79
CA PHE A 137 6.49 8.21 -11.48
C PHE A 137 7.19 9.57 -11.59
N VAL A 138 6.50 10.62 -11.16
CA VAL A 138 7.00 12.00 -11.14
C VAL A 138 7.65 12.32 -9.80
N GLY A 139 7.06 11.86 -8.70
CA GLY A 139 7.59 12.06 -7.36
C GLY A 139 6.54 12.00 -6.25
N PRO A 140 6.98 11.93 -4.99
CA PRO A 140 6.08 12.03 -3.86
C PRO A 140 5.79 13.49 -3.50
N GLU A 141 4.57 13.76 -3.10
CA GLU A 141 4.12 15.02 -2.51
C GLU A 141 3.71 14.78 -1.06
N PHE A 142 4.49 15.35 -0.13
CA PHE A 142 4.17 15.32 1.29
C PHE A 142 3.08 16.32 1.59
N LEU A 143 1.98 15.82 2.14
CA LEU A 143 0.87 16.67 2.56
C LEU A 143 1.01 17.04 4.03
N PRO A 144 0.53 18.22 4.43
CA PRO A 144 0.63 18.67 5.81
C PRO A 144 -0.35 17.88 6.71
N VAL A 145 -0.06 17.80 8.00
CA VAL A 145 -0.77 16.93 8.97
C VAL A 145 -2.27 17.23 9.06
N GLU A 146 -2.69 18.45 8.73
CA GLU A 146 -4.10 18.87 8.69
C GLU A 146 -4.91 18.08 7.65
N ARG A 147 -4.23 17.52 6.64
CA ARG A 147 -4.84 16.62 5.64
C ARG A 147 -4.97 15.18 6.14
N ALA A 148 -4.33 14.80 7.25
CA ALA A 148 -4.31 13.41 7.72
C ALA A 148 -5.72 12.83 7.92
N ALA A 149 -6.64 13.59 8.52
CA ALA A 149 -8.01 13.12 8.76
C ALA A 149 -8.74 12.73 7.46
N GLU A 150 -8.53 13.48 6.38
CA GLU A 150 -9.10 13.19 5.07
C GLU A 150 -8.53 11.88 4.48
N PHE A 151 -7.21 11.69 4.56
CA PHE A 151 -6.55 10.50 4.03
C PHE A 151 -6.80 9.24 4.87
N ILE A 152 -6.99 9.41 6.19
CA ILE A 152 -7.52 8.36 7.05
C ILE A 152 -8.91 7.93 6.58
N ALA A 153 -9.79 8.88 6.25
CA ALA A 153 -11.12 8.54 5.75
C ALA A 153 -11.06 7.77 4.42
N TYR A 154 -10.14 8.11 3.51
CA TYR A 154 -9.92 7.33 2.28
C TYR A 154 -9.43 5.91 2.56
N ARG A 155 -8.44 5.75 3.46
CA ARG A 155 -7.97 4.43 3.91
C ARG A 155 -9.10 3.61 4.50
N ASP A 156 -9.87 4.19 5.41
CA ASP A 156 -10.96 3.50 6.11
C ASP A 156 -12.07 3.09 5.15
N ALA A 157 -12.43 3.96 4.20
CA ALA A 157 -13.35 3.63 3.12
C ALA A 157 -12.81 2.47 2.27
N ALA A 158 -11.53 2.51 1.86
CA ALA A 158 -10.88 1.42 1.13
C ALA A 158 -10.98 0.09 1.89
N MET A 159 -10.69 0.11 3.20
CA MET A 159 -10.67 -1.08 4.05
C MET A 159 -12.07 -1.60 4.41
N ALA A 160 -13.09 -0.75 4.42
CA ALA A 160 -14.47 -1.12 4.75
C ALA A 160 -15.15 -1.95 3.64
N HIS A 161 -14.66 -1.88 2.40
CA HIS A 161 -15.23 -2.63 1.30
C HIS A 161 -14.79 -4.11 1.30
N PRO A 162 -15.64 -5.03 0.80
CA PRO A 162 -15.24 -6.41 0.61
C PRO A 162 -14.06 -6.52 -0.36
N HIS A 163 -13.02 -7.21 0.07
CA HIS A 163 -11.84 -7.51 -0.73
C HIS A 163 -11.94 -8.90 -1.32
N ARG A 164 -11.61 -9.05 -2.60
CA ARG A 164 -11.60 -10.37 -3.24
C ARG A 164 -10.24 -11.02 -3.06
N ALA A 165 -10.26 -12.32 -2.74
CA ALA A 165 -9.08 -13.15 -2.92
C ALA A 165 -8.71 -13.17 -4.41
N TRP A 166 -7.53 -12.69 -4.74
CA TRP A 166 -7.00 -12.77 -6.09
C TRP A 166 -6.35 -14.13 -6.34
N ARG A 167 -6.57 -14.71 -7.52
CA ARG A 167 -5.95 -15.96 -7.97
C ARG A 167 -5.38 -15.76 -9.37
N LEU A 168 -4.09 -15.99 -9.52
CA LEU A 168 -3.45 -16.21 -10.81
C LEU A 168 -3.26 -17.71 -11.00
N GLY A 169 -3.82 -18.27 -12.07
CA GLY A 169 -3.35 -19.52 -12.68
C GLY A 169 -2.98 -20.69 -11.74
N GLY A 170 -3.76 -20.96 -10.68
CA GLY A 170 -3.61 -22.18 -9.87
C GLY A 170 -2.64 -22.12 -8.69
N SER A 171 -1.90 -21.04 -8.45
CA SER A 171 -1.07 -20.89 -7.25
C SER A 171 -1.82 -20.09 -6.18
N GLN A 172 -2.02 -20.69 -5.00
CA GLN A 172 -2.75 -20.07 -3.90
C GLN A 172 -1.88 -19.05 -3.16
N GLY A 173 -2.13 -17.76 -3.36
CA GLY A 173 -1.91 -16.75 -2.33
C GLY A 173 -3.09 -16.79 -1.35
N ARG A 174 -2.85 -17.23 -0.11
CA ARG A 174 -3.90 -17.25 0.92
C ARG A 174 -4.05 -15.83 1.47
N VAL A 175 -5.10 -15.12 1.07
CA VAL A 175 -5.47 -13.84 1.69
C VAL A 175 -5.99 -14.13 3.09
N HIS A 176 -5.38 -13.53 4.11
CA HIS A 176 -5.96 -13.49 5.44
C HIS A 176 -7.25 -12.67 5.38
N SER A 177 -8.40 -13.34 5.34
CA SER A 177 -9.66 -12.73 5.75
C SER A 177 -9.55 -12.43 7.24
N PHE A 178 -9.18 -11.21 7.63
CA PHE A 178 -9.36 -10.79 9.01
C PHE A 178 -10.76 -10.23 9.20
N ARG A 179 -11.50 -10.86 10.14
CA ARG A 179 -12.72 -10.30 10.72
C ARG A 179 -12.37 -8.95 11.33
N THR A 180 -13.12 -7.92 10.98
CA THR A 180 -13.19 -6.64 11.68
C THR A 180 -13.27 -6.87 13.19
N GLY A 181 -12.19 -6.57 13.94
CA GLY A 181 -12.14 -7.00 15.35
C GLY A 181 -11.06 -6.41 16.25
N ARG A 182 -10.09 -5.64 15.77
CA ARG A 182 -9.24 -4.83 16.66
C ARG A 182 -9.68 -3.37 16.59
N ARG A 183 -10.57 -2.99 17.52
CA ARG A 183 -10.62 -1.60 17.97
C ARG A 183 -9.22 -1.28 18.51
N TYR A 184 -8.47 -0.45 17.81
CA TYR A 184 -7.32 0.21 18.39
C TYR A 184 -7.85 1.06 19.54
N ARG A 185 -7.61 0.62 20.78
CA ARG A 185 -7.76 1.51 21.93
C ARG A 185 -6.66 2.55 21.77
N SER A 186 -7.07 3.77 21.45
CA SER A 186 -6.29 4.97 21.76
C SER A 186 -5.87 4.86 23.23
N HIS A 187 -4.59 4.66 23.50
CA HIS A 187 -4.04 4.89 24.83
C HIS A 187 -4.00 6.40 25.02
N GLY A 188 -5.18 6.98 25.29
CA GLY A 188 -5.26 8.29 25.93
C GLY A 188 -4.75 8.10 27.35
N VAL A 189 -3.55 8.62 27.61
CA VAL A 189 -3.12 8.94 28.96
C VAL A 189 -4.20 9.86 29.52
N ALA A 190 -4.91 9.39 30.55
CA ALA A 190 -5.84 10.24 31.27
C ALA A 190 -5.03 11.42 31.86
N PRO A 191 -5.45 12.68 31.70
CA PRO A 191 -4.79 13.78 32.36
C PRO A 191 -4.89 13.59 33.88
N ASP A 192 -3.78 13.84 34.57
CA ASP A 192 -3.73 13.81 36.03
C ASP A 192 -4.84 14.68 36.63
N PRO A 193 -5.52 14.22 37.70
CA PRO A 193 -6.49 15.05 38.40
C PRO A 193 -5.79 16.29 39.00
N PRO A 194 -6.42 17.47 38.94
CA PRO A 194 -5.82 18.68 39.49
C PRO A 194 -5.57 18.56 41.00
N PRO A 195 -4.53 19.24 41.52
CA PRO A 195 -4.21 19.19 42.94
C PRO A 195 -5.38 19.74 43.76
N ARG A 196 -5.76 19.02 44.81
CA ARG A 196 -6.69 19.52 45.81
C ARG A 196 -6.01 20.67 46.55
N LEU A 197 -6.55 21.88 46.38
CA LEU A 197 -6.22 23.03 47.21
C LEU A 197 -6.73 22.78 48.65
N PRO A 198 -6.07 23.37 49.67
CA PRO A 198 -6.19 22.98 51.08
C PRO A 198 -7.58 23.16 51.69
#